data_AF-A0A7C1R535-F1
#
_entry.id   AF-A0A7C1R535-F1
#
_cell.length_a   1.000
_cell.length_b   1.000
_cell.length_c   1.000
_cell.angle_alpha   90.00
_cell.angle_beta   90.00
_cell.angle_gamma   90.00
#
_symmetry.space_group_name_H-M   'P 1'
#
loop_
_entity.id
_entity.type
_entity.pdbx_description
1 polymer ?
#
loop_
_entity_poly.entity_id
_entity_poly.type
_entity_poly.pdbx_seq_one_letter_code
_entity_poly.pdbx_strand_id
1 'polypeptide(L)' 'QIGELIDELSHTTTILFTDQSVRFALKHARRAYILEKGQVVHQASSDELRADQAAQDKFLSVA' A
#
# COMPACT_ATOMS: atom_id res chain seq x y z
N GLN A 1 -13.90 10.54 0.67
CA GLN A 1 -14.32 10.46 2.08
C GLN A 1 -13.30 9.72 2.95
N ILE A 2 -13.15 8.38 2.90
CA ILE A 2 -12.20 7.73 3.85
C ILE A 2 -10.72 7.97 3.52
N GLY A 3 -10.35 8.02 2.24
CA GLY A 3 -8.98 8.32 1.82
C GLY A 3 -8.53 9.73 2.24
N GLU A 4 -9.40 10.73 2.07
CA GLU A 4 -9.12 12.12 2.49
C GLU A 4 -8.91 12.22 4.01
N LEU A 5 -9.71 11.50 4.80
CA LEU A 5 -9.53 11.44 6.25
C LEU A 5 -8.19 10.80 6.63
N ILE A 6 -7.78 9.73 5.94
CA ILE A 6 -6.46 9.11 6.15
C ILE A 6 -5.35 10.11 5.85
N ASP A 7 -5.46 10.83 4.74
CA ASP A 7 -4.48 11.85 4.34
C ASP A 7 -4.38 12.95 5.41
N GLU A 8 -5.51 13.50 5.86
CA GLU A 8 -5.58 14.52 6.92
C GLU A 8 -4.96 14.02 8.24
N LEU A 9 -5.34 12.83 8.70
CA LEU A 9 -4.83 12.27 9.95
C LEU A 9 -3.32 11.95 9.87
N SER A 10 -2.81 11.61 8.68
CA SER A 10 -1.39 11.27 8.48
C SER A 10 -0.42 12.41 8.79
N HIS A 11 -0.91 13.66 8.85
CA HIS A 11 -0.11 14.83 9.20
C HIS A 11 0.25 14.90 10.68
N THR A 12 -0.54 14.26 11.55
CA THR A 12 -0.39 14.36 13.02
C THR A 12 -0.30 13.00 13.71
N THR A 13 -0.75 11.94 13.04
CA THR A 13 -0.91 10.61 13.60
C THR A 13 -0.22 9.58 12.71
N THR A 14 0.54 8.66 13.33
CA THR A 14 1.05 7.49 12.61
C THR A 14 -0.08 6.49 12.41
N ILE A 15 -0.34 6.11 11.16
CA ILE A 15 -1.43 5.21 10.77
C ILE A 15 -0.84 3.93 10.19
N LEU A 16 -1.32 2.79 10.67
CA LEU A 16 -1.16 1.50 10.02
C LEU A 16 -2.56 1.01 9.64
N PHE A 17 -2.76 0.74 8.35
CA PHE A 17 -4.01 0.20 7.84
C PHE A 17 -3.74 -0.91 6.82
N THR A 18 -4.75 -1.75 6.60
CA THR A 18 -4.73 -2.80 5.59
C THR A 18 -5.96 -2.66 4.71
N ASP A 19 -5.81 -2.93 3.41
CA ASP A 19 -6.89 -2.86 2.43
C ASP A 19 -6.70 -3.97 1.39
N GLN A 20 -7.79 -4.50 0.83
CA GLN A 20 -7.72 -5.45 -0.29
C GLN A 20 -7.41 -4.72 -1.61
N SER A 21 -7.75 -3.44 -1.71
CA SER A 21 -7.44 -2.58 -2.85
C SER A 21 -6.03 -2.01 -2.72
N VAL A 22 -5.08 -2.64 -3.41
CA VAL A 22 -3.70 -2.15 -3.35
C VAL A 22 -3.54 -0.78 -3.99
N ARG A 23 -4.32 -0.46 -5.03
CA ARG A 23 -4.35 0.91 -5.59
C ARG A 23 -4.75 1.95 -4.54
N PHE A 24 -5.72 1.63 -3.68
CA PHE A 24 -6.12 2.53 -2.59
C PHE A 24 -5.00 2.65 -1.55
N ALA A 25 -4.44 1.52 -1.11
CA ALA A 25 -3.35 1.51 -0.13
C ALA A 25 -2.13 2.32 -0.62
N LEU A 26 -1.70 2.14 -1.86
CA LEU A 26 -0.55 2.89 -2.42
C LEU A 26 -0.83 4.36 -2.69
N LYS A 27 -2.10 4.75 -2.82
CA LYS A 27 -2.47 6.16 -2.97
C LYS A 27 -2.33 6.92 -1.64
N HIS A 28 -2.69 6.28 -0.52
CA HIS A 28 -2.79 6.94 0.78
C HIS A 28 -1.67 6.57 1.77
N ALA A 29 -0.88 5.53 1.50
CA ALA A 29 0.27 5.16 2.32
C ALA A 29 1.58 5.72 1.75
N ARG A 30 2.57 5.94 2.63
CA ARG A 30 3.96 6.23 2.24
C ARG A 30 4.80 4.97 2.03
N ARG A 31 4.49 3.89 2.75
CA ARG A 31 5.18 2.61 2.70
C ARG A 31 4.18 1.47 2.68
N ALA A 32 4.47 0.44 1.89
CA ALA A 32 3.64 -0.74 1.74
C ALA A 32 4.39 -1.99 2.17
N TYR A 33 3.64 -2.92 2.75
CA TYR A 33 4.08 -4.28 3.07
C TYR A 33 3.06 -5.24 2.46
N ILE A 34 3.54 -6.24 1.73
CA ILE A 34 2.70 -7.26 1.12
C ILE A 34 2.81 -8.52 1.96
N LEU A 35 1.68 -9.00 2.47
CA LEU A 35 1.60 -10.20 3.28
C LEU A 35 0.99 -11.34 2.47
N GLU A 36 1.69 -12.47 2.44
CA GLU A 36 1.19 -13.74 1.91
C GLU A 36 1.42 -14.85 2.93
N LYS A 37 0.39 -15.64 3.21
CA LYS A 37 0.46 -16.81 4.13
C LYS A 37 1.12 -16.48 5.48
N GLY A 38 0.86 -15.28 6.01
CA GLY A 38 1.38 -14.83 7.30
C GLY A 38 2.83 -14.32 7.27
N GLN A 39 3.43 -14.12 6.10
CA GLN A 39 4.79 -13.60 5.95
C GLN A 39 4.81 -12.33 5.10
N VAL A 40 5.69 -11.40 5.43
CA VAL A 40 5.99 -10.24 4.59
C VAL A 40 6.86 -10.70 3.43
N VAL A 41 6.29 -10.77 2.24
CA VAL A 41 6.99 -11.22 1.02
C VAL A 41 7.56 -10.07 0.20
N HIS A 42 7.11 -8.84 0.47
CA HIS A 42 7.62 -7.65 -0.18
C HIS A 42 7.41 -6.40 0.71
N GLN A 43 8.33 -5.44 0.58
CA GLN A 43 8.25 -4.14 1.23
C GLN A 43 8.88 -3.08 0.31
N ALA A 44 8.23 -1.93 0.20
CA ALA A 44 8.72 -0.80 -0.59
C ALA A 44 8.02 0.49 -0.14
N SER A 45 8.59 1.65 -0.49
CA SER A 45 7.79 2.87 -0.51
C SER A 45 6.70 2.76 -1.56
N SER A 46 5.62 3.52 -1.40
CA SER A 46 4.53 3.52 -2.39
C SER A 46 4.99 4.06 -3.74
N ASP A 47 5.99 4.94 -3.76
CA ASP A 47 6.55 5.50 -4.99
C ASP A 47 7.39 4.46 -5.74
N GLU A 48 8.25 3.72 -5.03
CA GLU A 48 9.03 2.61 -5.61
C GLU A 48 8.10 1.53 -6.17
N LEU A 49 7.06 1.13 -5.41
CA LEU A 49 6.15 0.09 -5.87
C LEU A 49 5.31 0.53 -7.07
N ARG A 50 4.93 1.81 -7.15
CA ARG A 50 4.24 2.38 -8.33
C ARG A 50 5.14 2.46 -9.57
N ALA A 51 6.46 2.54 -9.39
CA ALA A 51 7.42 2.52 -10.49
C ALA A 51 7.85 1.11 -10.92
N ASP A 52 7.69 0.10 -10.05
CA ASP A 52 8.06 -1.28 -10.31
C ASP A 52 6.90 -2.07 -10.93
N GLN A 53 6.83 -2.08 -12.27
CA GLN A 53 5.81 -2.82 -13.00
C GLN A 53 5.87 -4.33 -12.73
N ALA A 54 7.06 -4.91 -12.53
CA ALA A 54 7.20 -6.34 -12.29
C ALA A 54 6.67 -6.73 -10.91
N ALA A 55 6.92 -5.91 -9.88
CA ALA A 55 6.32 -6.09 -8.57
C ALA A 55 4.80 -5.88 -8.60
N GLN A 56 4.31 -4.90 -9.35
CA GLN A 56 2.87 -4.70 -9.55
C GLN A 56 2.22 -5.92 -10.21
N ASP A 57 2.82 -6.45 -11.26
CA ASP A 57 2.27 -7.61 -11.95
C ASP A 57 2.29 -8.85 -11.05
N LYS A 58 3.35 -9.03 -10.27
CA LYS A 58 3.53 -10.19 -9.38
C LYS A 58 2.56 -10.20 -8.20
N PHE A 59 2.32 -9.04 -7.58
CA PHE A 59 1.58 -8.98 -6.32
C PHE A 59 0.19 -8.36 -6.45
N LEU A 60 -0.07 -7.57 -7.50
CA LEU A 60 -1.28 -6.75 -7.66
C LEU A 60 -2.12 -7.15 -8.87
N SER A 61 -1.64 -8.07 -9.71
CA SER A 61 -2.47 -8.66 -10.76
C SER A 61 -3.58 -9.48 -10.11
N VAL A 62 -4.80 -9.02 -10.30
CA VAL A 62 -6.00 -9.81 -10.05
C VAL A 62 -6.06 -10.84 -11.18
N ALA A 63 -6.01 -12.13 -10.85
CA ALA A 63 -6.45 -13.16 -11.78
C ALA A 63 -7.96 -13.02 -12.03
#